data_AF-A0A178YKC1-F1
#
_entry.id   AF-A0A178YKC1-F1
#
_cell.length_a   1.000
_cell.length_b   1.000
_cell.length_c   1.000
_cell.angle_alpha   90.00
_cell.angle_beta   90.00
_cell.angle_gamma   90.00
#
_symmetry.space_group_name_H-M   'P 1'
#
loop_
_entity.id
_entity.type
_entity.pdbx_description
1 polymer ?
#
loop_
_entity_poly.entity_id
_entity_poly.type
_entity_poly.pdbx_seq_one_letter_code
_entity_poly.pdbx_strand_id
1 'polypeptide(L)'
;MGNFSIVLPISIPGIITGATITFSLGFGDFIAATLVGGAEGVMIAGVVINLMGVSFDWPLGAAIGVVVVGMALALMSVLNHLEHKATVRL
;
A
#
# COMPACT_ATOMS: atom_id res chain seq x y z
N MET A 1 -37.07 -2.56 -0.60
CA MET A 1 -36.16 -3.67 -0.90
C MET A 1 -35.00 -3.12 -1.73
N GLY A 2 -33.80 -3.01 -1.15
CA GLY A 2 -32.52 -3.04 -1.88
C GLY A 2 -31.97 -1.75 -2.51
N ASN A 3 -31.81 -0.66 -1.77
CA ASN A 3 -31.13 0.57 -2.21
C ASN A 3 -29.65 0.31 -2.63
N PHE A 4 -29.07 -0.82 -2.20
CA PHE A 4 -27.68 -1.20 -2.44
C PHE A 4 -27.31 -1.37 -3.91
N SER A 5 -28.24 -1.76 -4.79
CA SER A 5 -27.91 -1.96 -6.21
C SER A 5 -27.61 -0.66 -6.96
N ILE A 6 -28.02 0.48 -6.41
CA ILE A 6 -27.80 1.81 -6.97
C ILE A 6 -26.60 2.46 -6.30
N VAL A 7 -26.50 2.39 -4.97
CA VAL A 7 -25.42 3.05 -4.20
C VAL A 7 -24.07 2.38 -4.42
N LEU A 8 -24.04 1.06 -4.60
CA LEU A 8 -22.80 0.30 -4.78
C LEU A 8 -22.01 0.78 -6.02
N PRO A 9 -22.56 0.82 -7.26
CA PRO A 9 -21.78 1.20 -8.45
C PRO A 9 -21.26 2.65 -8.42
N ILE A 10 -22.02 3.60 -7.87
CA ILE A 10 -21.57 5.01 -7.73
C ILE A 10 -20.50 5.17 -6.65
N SER A 11 -20.45 4.25 -5.68
CA SER A 11 -19.46 4.28 -4.60
C SER A 11 -18.16 3.56 -4.95
N ILE A 12 -18.14 2.69 -5.97
CA ILE A 12 -16.95 1.97 -6.45
C ILE A 12 -15.73 2.88 -6.68
N PRO A 13 -15.82 4.00 -7.45
CA PRO A 13 -14.65 4.87 -7.65
C PRO A 13 -14.14 5.49 -6.34
N GLY A 14 -15.02 5.79 -5.39
CA GLY A 14 -14.65 6.28 -4.07
C GLY A 14 -13.94 5.24 -3.21
N ILE A 15 -14.39 3.99 -3.26
CA ILE A 15 -13.76 2.86 -2.54
C ILE A 15 -12.34 2.62 -3.06
N ILE A 16 -12.12 2.68 -4.36
CA ILE A 16 -10.80 2.39 -4.94
C ILE A 16 -9.81 3.54 -4.64
N THR A 17 -10.28 4.79 -4.71
CA THR A 17 -9.50 5.96 -4.26
C THR A 17 -9.11 5.82 -2.78
N GLY A 18 -10.08 5.46 -1.92
CA GLY A 18 -9.83 5.22 -0.50
C GLY A 18 -8.84 4.09 -0.24
N ALA A 19 -9.00 2.95 -0.91
CA ALA A 19 -8.10 1.80 -0.79
C ALA A 19 -6.66 2.15 -1.22
N THR A 20 -6.50 2.97 -2.25
CA THR A 20 -5.19 3.43 -2.74
C THR A 20 -4.49 4.30 -1.70
N ILE A 21 -5.22 5.24 -1.08
CA ILE A 21 -4.69 6.11 -0.02
C ILE A 21 -4.31 5.29 1.22
N THR A 22 -5.18 4.37 1.64
CA THR A 22 -4.92 3.49 2.80
C THR A 22 -3.70 2.59 2.57
N PHE A 23 -3.56 2.02 1.37
CA PHE A 23 -2.38 1.22 1.03
C PHE A 23 -1.10 2.07 1.06
N SER A 24 -1.15 3.28 0.48
CA SER A 24 -0.01 4.19 0.48
C SER A 24 0.45 4.57 1.89
N LEU A 25 -0.50 4.78 2.82
CA LEU A 25 -0.19 5.12 4.21
C LEU A 25 0.28 3.89 5.01
N GLY A 26 -0.40 2.75 4.87
CA GLY A 26 -0.08 1.53 5.62
C GLY A 26 1.25 0.90 5.24
N PHE A 27 1.67 1.00 3.98
CA PHE A 27 2.94 0.41 3.54
C PHE A 27 4.18 1.12 4.12
N GLY A 28 4.04 2.40 4.49
CA GLY A 28 5.08 3.18 5.15
C GLY A 28 5.04 3.15 6.68
N ASP A 29 3.98 2.59 7.29
CA ASP A 29 3.76 2.65 8.73
C ASP A 29 4.45 1.50 9.47
N PHE A 30 5.74 1.68 9.78
CA PHE A 30 6.48 0.73 10.63
C PHE A 30 6.38 1.04 12.13
N ILE A 31 6.01 2.28 12.47
CA ILE A 31 5.99 2.74 13.86
C ILE A 31 4.80 2.11 14.58
N ALA A 32 3.59 2.16 14.01
CA ALA A 32 2.44 1.55 14.65
C ALA A 32 2.61 0.03 14.80
N ALA A 33 3.16 -0.64 13.79
CA ALA A 33 3.43 -2.07 13.84
C ALA A 33 4.45 -2.46 14.93
N THR A 34 5.49 -1.67 15.14
CA THR A 34 6.48 -1.93 16.19
C THR A 34 5.87 -1.70 17.59
N LEU A 35 5.03 -0.69 17.74
CA LEU A 35 4.37 -0.37 19.02
C LEU A 35 3.27 -1.37 19.39
N VAL A 36 2.55 -1.92 18.41
CA VAL A 36 1.45 -2.88 18.63
C VAL A 36 1.94 -4.35 18.61
N GLY A 37 2.92 -4.68 17.76
CA GLY A 37 3.42 -6.05 17.54
C GLY A 37 4.68 -6.42 18.33
N GLY A 38 5.33 -5.46 19.00
CA GLY A 38 6.59 -5.71 19.72
C GLY A 38 7.74 -6.14 18.78
N ALA A 39 8.76 -6.82 19.32
CA ALA A 39 9.96 -7.22 18.57
C ALA A 39 9.70 -8.18 17.39
N GLU A 40 8.54 -8.83 17.35
CA GLU A 40 8.14 -9.74 16.26
C GLU A 40 7.34 -9.02 15.15
N GLY A 41 6.93 -7.77 15.37
CA GLY A 41 6.25 -6.91 14.38
C GLY A 41 7.19 -6.36 13.31
N VAL A 42 8.10 -7.17 12.78
CA VAL A 42 9.10 -6.73 11.80
C VAL A 42 8.42 -6.40 10.47
N MET A 43 8.27 -5.12 10.20
CA MET A 43 7.83 -4.62 8.89
C MET A 43 9.02 -4.29 7.97
N ILE A 44 8.76 -4.35 6.67
CA ILE A 44 9.73 -4.03 5.61
C ILE A 44 10.43 -2.68 5.83
N ALA A 45 9.70 -1.65 6.27
CA ALA A 45 10.29 -0.35 6.57
C ALA A 45 11.23 -0.40 7.80
N GLY A 46 10.93 -1.23 8.80
CA GLY A 46 11.84 -1.49 9.93
C GLY A 46 13.12 -2.23 9.52
N VAL A 47 13.03 -3.12 8.54
CA VAL A 47 14.20 -3.80 7.94
C VAL A 47 15.11 -2.79 7.23
N VAL A 48 14.53 -1.90 6.41
CA VAL A 48 15.30 -0.85 5.72
C VAL A 48 16.05 0.04 6.73
N ILE A 49 15.38 0.45 7.81
CA ILE A 49 15.99 1.28 8.86
C ILE A 49 17.11 0.53 9.58
N ASN A 50 16.94 -0.77 9.86
CA ASN A 50 17.99 -1.58 10.48
C ASN A 50 19.22 -1.71 9.58
N LEU A 51 19.02 -1.88 8.28
CA LEU A 51 20.13 -1.97 7.33
C LEU A 51 20.93 -0.68 7.25
N MET A 52 20.27 0.48 7.27
CA MET A 52 20.95 1.77 7.22
C MET A 52 21.56 2.18 8.56
N GLY A 53 20.89 1.87 9.67
CA GLY A 53 21.29 2.31 11.02
C GLY A 53 22.23 1.37 11.76
N VAL A 54 21.98 0.05 11.71
CA VAL A 54 22.74 -0.96 12.48
C VAL A 54 23.79 -1.64 11.60
N SER A 55 23.40 -2.03 10.37
CA SER A 55 24.33 -2.72 9.46
C SER A 55 25.19 -1.76 8.62
N PHE A 56 24.88 -0.45 8.61
CA PHE A 56 25.52 0.55 7.75
C PHE A 56 25.53 0.16 6.25
N ASP A 57 24.59 -0.68 5.82
CA ASP A 57 24.43 -1.19 4.46
C ASP A 57 23.43 -0.33 3.67
N TRP A 58 23.80 0.93 3.45
CA TRP A 58 23.03 1.90 2.67
C TRP A 58 22.65 1.39 1.26
N PRO A 59 23.53 0.68 0.51
CA PRO A 59 23.18 0.17 -0.81
C PRO A 59 22.05 -0.86 -0.79
N LEU A 60 22.05 -1.74 0.22
CA LEU A 60 21.03 -2.77 0.37
C LEU A 60 19.70 -2.15 0.82
N GLY A 61 19.75 -1.19 1.76
CA GLY A 61 18.58 -0.40 2.15
C GLY A 61 17.93 0.32 0.97
N ALA A 62 18.74 0.91 0.08
CA ALA A 62 18.26 1.55 -1.14
C ALA A 62 17.63 0.56 -2.13
N ALA A 63 18.24 -0.63 -2.33
CA ALA A 63 17.70 -1.67 -3.20
C ALA A 63 16.31 -2.15 -2.73
N ILE A 64 16.15 -2.40 -1.43
CA ILE A 64 14.86 -2.76 -0.85
C ILE A 64 13.85 -1.61 -1.02
N GLY A 65 14.27 -0.36 -0.77
CA GLY A 65 13.41 0.82 -0.97
C GLY A 65 12.87 0.93 -2.40
N VAL A 66 13.71 0.70 -3.41
CA VAL A 66 13.29 0.71 -4.82
C VAL A 66 12.30 -0.41 -5.12
N VAL A 67 12.51 -1.62 -4.60
CA VAL A 67 11.57 -2.75 -4.78
C VAL A 67 10.21 -2.45 -4.16
N VAL A 68 10.22 -1.88 -2.95
CA VAL A 68 9.04 -1.47 -2.18
C VAL A 68 8.23 -0.42 -2.95
N VAL A 69 8.89 0.63 -3.44
CA VAL A 69 8.24 1.64 -4.29
C VAL A 69 7.70 1.03 -5.59
N GLY A 70 8.47 0.15 -6.24
CA GLY A 70 8.06 -0.55 -7.45
C GLY A 70 6.80 -1.40 -7.24
N MET A 71 6.71 -2.11 -6.13
CA MET A 71 5.55 -2.93 -5.78
C MET A 71 4.31 -2.09 -5.52
N ALA A 72 4.47 -0.93 -4.86
CA ALA A 72 3.39 0.01 -4.62
C ALA A 72 2.85 0.59 -5.93
N LEU A 73 3.74 1.03 -6.83
CA LEU A 73 3.37 1.54 -8.16
C LEU A 73 2.70 0.46 -9.01
N ALA A 74 3.17 -0.78 -8.95
CA ALA A 74 2.56 -1.91 -9.66
C ALA A 74 1.14 -2.16 -9.17
N LEU A 75 0.91 -2.17 -7.85
CA LEU A 75 -0.42 -2.35 -7.28
C LEU A 75 -1.36 -1.20 -7.69
N MET A 76 -0.91 0.05 -7.57
CA MET A 76 -1.67 1.22 -8.00
C MET A 76 -2.00 1.16 -9.50
N SER A 77 -1.04 0.77 -10.33
CA SER A 77 -1.25 0.61 -11.77
C SER A 77 -2.29 -0.47 -12.09
N VAL A 78 -2.28 -1.60 -11.37
CA VAL A 78 -3.27 -2.66 -11.51
C VAL A 78 -4.66 -2.16 -11.09
N LEU A 79 -4.78 -1.48 -9.95
CA LEU A 79 -6.04 -0.90 -9.48
C LEU A 79 -6.59 0.10 -10.52
N ASN A 80 -5.76 1.03 -10.97
CA ASN A 80 -6.14 2.01 -12.01
C ASN A 80 -6.51 1.35 -13.35
N HIS A 81 -5.87 0.24 -13.72
CA HIS A 81 -6.20 -0.50 -14.94
C HIS A 81 -7.55 -1.23 -14.83
N LEU A 82 -7.86 -1.78 -13.65
CA LEU A 82 -9.15 -2.38 -13.35
C LEU A 82 -10.26 -1.32 -13.33
N GLU A 83 -9.96 -0.12 -12.83
CA GLU A 83 -10.87 1.04 -12.89
C GLU A 83 -11.19 1.45 -14.33
N HIS A 84 -10.18 1.57 -15.20
CA HIS A 84 -10.42 1.91 -16.61
C HIS A 84 -11.36 0.91 -17.30
N LYS A 85 -11.29 -0.37 -16.94
CA LYS A 85 -12.19 -1.39 -17.48
C LYS A 85 -13.59 -1.38 -16.85
N ALA A 86 -13.71 -0.95 -15.60
CA ALA A 86 -14.98 -0.86 -14.88
C ALA A 86 -15.78 0.39 -15.27
N THR A 87 -15.11 1.54 -15.41
CA THR A 87 -15.73 2.82 -15.78
C THR A 87 -16.14 2.87 -17.25
N VAL A 88 -15.40 2.22 -18.16
CA VAL A 88 -15.71 2.18 -19.61
C VAL A 88 -16.86 1.21 -19.96
N ARG A 89 -17.33 0.40 -18.99
CA ARG A 89 -18.45 -0.55 -19.19
C ARG A 89 -19.81 -0.05 -18.68
N LEU A 90 -19.86 1.15 -18.09
CA LEU A 90 -21.09 1.85 -17.71
C LEU A 90 -21.38 2.96 -18.73
#